data_AF-A0AAW1HD73-F1
#
_entry.id   AF-A0AAW1HD73-F1
#
_cell.length_a   1.000
_cell.length_b   1.000
_cell.length_c   1.000
_cell.angle_alpha   90.00
_cell.angle_beta   90.00
_cell.angle_gamma   90.00
#
_symmetry.space_group_name_H-M   'P 1'
#
loop_
_entity.id
_entity.type
_entity.pdbx_description
1 polymer ?
#
loop_
_entity_poly.entity_id
_entity_poly.type
_entity_poly.pdbx_seq_one_letter_code
_entity_poly.pdbx_strand_id
1 'polypeptide(L)' 'MNSTLNNRLMVLLMISSVILLGNSNGGSSRVVACPDYCLEVAYVTCPSSGNQHLPSICGCCMTPKGCTLHLDDGTSKVCS' A
#
# COMPACT_ATOMS: atom_id res chain seq x y z
N MET A 1 -19.18 31.55 42.74
CA MET A 1 -18.03 30.76 42.22
C MET A 1 -18.51 29.65 41.27
N ASN A 2 -19.00 30.00 40.07
CA ASN A 2 -19.49 29.01 39.09
C ASN A 2 -19.02 29.34 37.67
N SER A 3 -18.95 30.64 37.32
CA SER A 3 -18.47 31.10 36.02
C SER A 3 -17.00 30.75 35.73
N THR A 4 -16.13 30.76 36.74
CA THR A 4 -14.71 30.37 36.60
C THR A 4 -14.52 28.87 36.41
N LEU A 5 -15.39 28.05 37.02
CA LEU A 5 -15.37 26.59 36.86
C LEU A 5 -15.86 26.20 35.46
N ASN A 6 -16.93 26.83 34.98
CA ASN A 6 -17.44 26.64 33.63
C ASN A 6 -16.44 27.12 32.55
N ASN A 7 -15.74 28.22 32.78
CA ASN A 7 -14.69 28.69 31.87
C ASN A 7 -13.52 27.69 31.82
N ARG A 8 -13.06 27.19 32.98
CA ARG A 8 -12.02 26.14 33.02
C ARG A 8 -12.48 24.85 32.33
N LEU A 9 -13.74 24.46 32.50
CA LEU A 9 -14.32 23.30 31.82
C LEU A 9 -14.38 23.49 30.30
N MET A 10 -14.79 24.66 29.82
CA MET A 10 -14.78 24.96 28.38
C MET A 10 -13.37 24.92 27.80
N VAL A 11 -12.38 25.50 28.50
CA VAL A 11 -10.99 25.48 28.05
C VAL A 11 -10.46 24.03 27.96
N LEU A 12 -10.75 23.17 28.95
CA LEU A 12 -10.33 21.77 28.92
C LEU A 12 -10.90 20.98 27.73
N LEU A 13 -12.16 21.22 27.37
CA LEU A 13 -12.79 20.57 26.21
C LEU A 13 -12.16 21.00 24.89
N MET A 14 -11.78 22.28 24.78
CA MET A 14 -11.11 22.82 23.59
C MET A 14 -9.69 22.24 23.42
N ILE A 15 -8.95 22.05 24.51
CA ILE A 15 -7.59 21.48 24.43
C ILE A 15 -7.65 19.98 24.06
N SER A 16 -8.64 19.25 24.59
CA SER A 16 -8.81 17.81 24.36
C SER A 16 -9.06 17.47 22.88
N SER A 17 -9.81 18.32 22.18
CA SER A 17 -10.10 18.14 20.76
C SER A 17 -8.87 18.36 19.88
N VAL A 18 -8.02 19.35 20.20
CA VAL A 18 -6.77 19.61 19.45
C VAL A 18 -5.78 18.43 19.58
N ILE A 19 -5.66 17.84 20.77
CA ILE A 19 -4.77 16.69 20.99
C ILE A 19 -5.24 15.46 20.20
N LEU A 20 -6.56 15.25 20.12
CA LEU A 20 -7.14 14.10 19.43
C LEU A 20 -7.00 14.20 17.89
N LEU A 21 -7.09 15.41 17.32
CA LEU A 21 -6.84 15.64 15.90
C LEU A 21 -5.34 15.59 15.54
N GLY A 22 -4.47 16.06 16.45
CA GLY A 22 -3.02 16.10 16.25
C GLY A 22 -2.32 14.73 16.32
N ASN A 23 -2.95 13.72 16.94
CA ASN A 23 -2.41 12.36 17.04
C ASN A 23 -2.97 11.42 15.97
N SER A 24 -3.53 11.96 14.88
CA SER A 24 -3.76 11.18 13.66
C SER A 24 -2.40 10.88 13.02
N ASN A 25 -1.71 9.87 13.58
CA ASN A 25 -0.75 9.08 12.83
C ASN A 25 -1.57 8.37 11.74
N GLY A 26 -1.95 9.12 10.70
CA GLY A 26 -2.37 8.61 9.43
C GLY A 26 -1.16 7.87 8.90
N GLY A 27 -1.03 6.62 9.35
CA GLY A 27 -0.07 5.68 8.81
C GLY A 27 -0.34 5.67 7.33
N SER A 28 0.54 6.35 6.59
CA SER A 28 0.63 6.25 5.15
C SER A 28 1.02 4.81 4.88
N SER A 29 0.05 3.91 4.96
CA SER A 29 0.15 2.59 4.35
C SER A 29 0.47 2.93 2.90
N ARG A 30 1.73 2.70 2.52
CA ARG A 30 2.21 2.98 1.16
C ARG A 30 1.38 2.08 0.26
N VAL A 31 0.26 2.61 -0.22
CA VAL A 31 -0.51 1.97 -1.29
C VAL A 31 0.42 2.05 -2.48
N VAL A 32 1.07 0.94 -2.79
CA VAL A 32 1.81 0.80 -4.04
C VAL A 32 0.74 0.88 -5.12
N ALA A 33 0.57 2.07 -5.69
CA ALA A 33 -0.26 2.26 -6.86
C ALA A 33 0.42 1.53 -8.02
N CYS A 34 -0.09 0.36 -8.38
CA CYS A 34 0.36 -0.32 -9.58
C CYS A 34 -0.20 0.41 -10.80
N PRO A 35 0.61 0.58 -11.86
CA PRO A 35 0.09 1.10 -13.11
C PRO A 35 -1.06 0.21 -13.62
N ASP A 36 -2.14 0.83 -14.11
CA ASP A 36 -3.27 0.14 -14.74
C ASP A 36 -2.91 -0.46 -16.10
N TYR A 37 -1.74 -0.12 -16.68
CA TYR A 37 -1.30 -0.72 -17.93
C TYR A 37 -0.62 -2.07 -17.67
N CYS A 38 -1.06 -3.09 -18.42
CA CYS A 38 -0.42 -4.40 -18.41
C CYS A 38 0.72 -4.42 -19.42
N LEU A 39 1.87 -4.96 -19.00
CA LEU A 39 2.88 -5.41 -19.94
C LEU A 39 2.37 -6.66 -20.67
N GLU A 40 2.81 -6.82 -21.92
CA GLU A 40 2.62 -8.06 -22.69
C GLU A 40 3.52 -9.15 -22.10
N VAL A 41 2.91 -9.93 -21.21
CA VAL A 41 3.56 -11.01 -20.48
C VAL A 41 2.94 -12.32 -20.93
N ALA A 42 3.75 -13.16 -21.56
CA ALA A 42 3.38 -14.49 -22.01
C ALA A 42 3.05 -15.40 -20.82
N TYR A 43 3.92 -15.43 -19.80
CA TYR A 43 3.73 -16.23 -18.58
C TYR A 43 4.65 -15.78 -17.45
N VAL A 44 4.36 -16.22 -16.23
CA VAL A 44 5.21 -16.00 -15.06
C VAL A 44 5.63 -17.32 -14.43
N THR A 45 6.85 -17.37 -13.92
CA THR A 45 7.40 -18.51 -13.17
C THR A 45 7.85 -18.04 -11.79
N CYS A 46 7.29 -18.63 -10.74
CA CYS A 46 7.60 -18.29 -9.36
C CYS A 46 8.34 -19.45 -8.67
N PRO A 47 9.36 -19.18 -7.82
CA PRO A 47 10.08 -20.23 -7.11
C PRO A 47 9.16 -21.10 -6.22
N SER A 48 8.08 -20.52 -5.70
CA SER A 48 7.08 -21.26 -4.90
C SER A 48 6.27 -22.28 -5.71
N SER A 49 6.19 -22.11 -7.04
CA SER A 49 5.45 -22.98 -7.96
C SER A 49 6.39 -23.77 -8.87
N GLY A 50 7.71 -23.62 -8.66
CA GLY A 50 8.75 -24.20 -9.51
C GLY A 50 8.69 -23.67 -10.95
N ASN A 51 8.66 -24.61 -11.90
CA ASN A 51 8.69 -24.33 -13.34
C ASN A 51 7.28 -24.22 -13.95
N GLN A 52 6.24 -24.10 -13.12
CA GLN A 52 4.87 -23.97 -13.61
C GLN A 52 4.68 -22.61 -14.29
N HIS A 53 4.13 -22.63 -15.51
CA HIS A 53 3.72 -21.42 -16.22
C HIS A 53 2.38 -20.95 -15.65
N LEU A 54 2.42 -19.87 -14.87
CA LEU A 54 1.22 -19.27 -14.30
C LEU A 54 0.69 -18.17 -15.22
N PRO A 55 -0.64 -17.92 -15.21
CA PRO A 55 -1.24 -16.83 -15.96
C PRO A 55 -0.61 -15.50 -15.53
N SER A 56 -0.29 -14.66 -16.52
CA SER A 56 0.40 -13.42 -16.24
C SER A 56 -0.52 -12.43 -15.55
N ILE A 57 0.01 -11.81 -14.50
CA ILE A 57 -0.61 -10.65 -13.87
C ILE A 57 0.15 -9.45 -14.42
N CYS A 58 -0.58 -8.52 -15.03
CA CYS A 58 -0.28 -7.18 -15.55
C CYS A 58 1.18 -6.62 -15.44
N GLY A 59 1.92 -6.89 -14.37
CA GLY A 59 3.37 -6.70 -14.31
C GLY A 59 3.99 -7.13 -12.98
N CYS A 60 5.27 -6.82 -12.77
CA CYS A 60 5.98 -7.09 -11.52
C CYS A 60 5.37 -6.41 -10.29
N CYS A 61 4.56 -5.36 -10.48
CA CYS A 61 3.88 -4.68 -9.37
C CYS A 61 2.80 -5.56 -8.71
N MET A 62 2.11 -6.38 -9.52
CA MET A 62 1.06 -7.29 -9.03
C MET A 62 1.56 -8.73 -8.84
N THR A 63 2.77 -9.01 -9.29
CA THR A 63 3.39 -10.33 -9.18
C THR A 63 4.14 -10.44 -7.85
N PRO A 64 4.12 -11.60 -7.16
CA PRO A 64 4.91 -11.80 -5.95
C PRO A 64 6.40 -11.58 -6.20
N LYS A 65 7.09 -11.09 -5.17
CA LYS A 65 8.54 -10.90 -5.21
C LYS A 65 9.26 -12.24 -5.37
N GLY A 66 10.32 -12.25 -6.16
CA GLY A 66 11.09 -13.43 -6.52
C GLY A 66 10.56 -14.19 -7.74
N CYS A 67 9.41 -13.82 -8.30
CA CYS A 67 8.93 -14.41 -9.55
C CYS A 67 9.63 -13.80 -10.77
N THR A 68 9.69 -14.57 -11.85
CA THR A 68 10.20 -14.14 -13.15
C THR A 68 9.04 -13.94 -14.11
N LEU A 69 8.95 -12.75 -14.68
CA LEU A 69 8.06 -12.35 -15.74
C LEU A 69 8.71 -12.70 -17.09
N HIS A 70 8.03 -13.46 -17.95
CA HIS A 70 8.48 -13.73 -19.31
C HIS A 70 7.58 -12.97 -20.28
N LEU A 71 8.15 -12.00 -20.99
CA LEU A 71 7.43 -11.13 -21.92
C LEU A 71 7.32 -11.77 -23.30
N ASP A 72 6.32 -11.33 -24.07
CA ASP A 72 6.10 -11.81 -25.44
C ASP A 72 7.26 -11.47 -26.40
N ASP A 73 8.01 -10.40 -26.11
CA ASP A 73 9.25 -10.04 -26.82
C ASP A 73 10.44 -11.01 -26.55
N GLY A 74 10.23 -12.07 -25.75
CA GLY A 74 11.26 -13.04 -25.40
C GLY A 74 12.24 -12.57 -24.31
N THR A 75 12.01 -11.40 -23.73
CA THR A 75 12.77 -10.92 -22.57
C THR A 75 12.17 -11.44 -21.26
N SER A 76 13.02 -11.64 -20.26
CA SER A 76 12.60 -12.08 -18.92
C SER A 76 13.05 -11.07 -17.87
N LYS A 77 12.20 -10.78 -16.89
CA LYS A 77 12.49 -9.89 -15.76
C LYS A 77 12.14 -10.53 -14.44
N VAL A 78 13.09 -10.55 -13.50
CA VAL A 78 12.82 -10.97 -12.13
C VAL A 78 12.18 -9.80 -11.37
N CYS A 79 11.04 -10.05 -10.74
CA CYS A 79 10.31 -9.10 -9.92
C CYS A 79 10.87 -9.11 -8.50
N SER A 80 11.28 -7.94 -7.99
CA SER A 80 12.02 -7.79 -6.72
C SER A 80 11.30 -6.99 -5.65
#